data_AF-A0A536E5N1-F1
#
_entry.id   AF-A0A536E5N1-F1
#
_cell.length_a   1.000
_cell.length_b   1.000
_cell.length_c   1.000
_cell.angle_alpha   90.00
_cell.angle_beta   90.00
_cell.angle_gamma   90.00
#
_symmetry.space_group_name_H-M   'P 1'
#
loop_
_entity.id
_entity.type
_entity.pdbx_description
1 polymer ?
#
loop_
_entity_poly.entity_id
_entity_poly.type
_entity_poly.pdbx_seq_one_letter_code
_entity_poly.pdbx_strand_id
1 'polypeptide(L)' 'MRRFRQVEVRQYVRQPTSDVLVPSQRLVGFARVTLNPGQSQTVHLSCPFRHLP' A
#
# COMPACT_ATOMS: atom_id res chain seq x y z
N MET A 1 8.62 -29.83 -1.27
CA MET A 1 8.90 -28.39 -1.43
C MET A 1 7.72 -27.58 -0.90
N ARG A 2 7.91 -26.68 0.10
CA ARG A 2 6.83 -25.76 0.55
C ARG A 2 6.73 -24.60 -0.46
N ARG A 3 5.53 -24.34 -1.00
CA ARG A 3 5.28 -23.15 -1.83
C ARG A 3 5.18 -21.92 -0.92
N PHE A 4 6.05 -20.95 -1.15
CA PHE A 4 5.95 -19.63 -0.56
C PHE A 4 5.06 -18.76 -1.45
N ARG A 5 4.22 -17.90 -0.85
CA ARG A 5 3.43 -16.94 -1.60
C ARG A 5 4.04 -15.56 -1.42
N GLN A 6 4.41 -14.93 -2.53
CA GLN A 6 4.71 -13.51 -2.53
C GLN A 6 3.37 -12.75 -2.54
N VAL A 7 3.19 -11.87 -1.56
CA VAL A 7 2.02 -11.00 -1.43
C VAL A 7 2.49 -9.57 -1.56
N GLU A 8 1.72 -8.75 -2.28
CA GLU A 8 1.98 -7.32 -2.41
C GLU A 8 0.90 -6.54 -1.67
N VAL A 9 1.33 -5.68 -0.75
CA VAL A 9 0.48 -4.76 0.00
C VAL A 9 0.65 -3.38 -0.59
N ARG A 10 -0.46 -2.68 -0.85
CA ARG A 10 -0.47 -1.37 -1.51
C ARG A 10 -1.21 -0.33 -0.67
N GLN A 11 -0.64 0.86 -0.54
CA GLN A 11 -1.23 2.00 0.16
C GLN A 11 -1.68 3.06 -0.84
N TYR A 12 -2.95 3.43 -0.78
CA TYR A 12 -3.55 4.46 -1.61
C TYR A 12 -4.05 5.62 -0.76
N VAL A 13 -3.94 6.84 -1.29
CA VAL A 13 -4.49 8.05 -0.68
C VAL A 13 -5.54 8.65 -1.61
N ARG A 14 -6.65 9.08 -1.01
CA ARG A 14 -7.69 9.86 -1.67
C ARG A 14 -7.65 11.30 -1.18
N GLN A 15 -7.73 12.25 -2.10
CA GLN A 15 -7.93 13.65 -1.78
C GLN A 15 -9.43 13.97 -1.85
N PRO A 16 -10.09 14.34 -0.72
CA PRO A 16 -11.53 14.55 -0.69
C PRO A 16 -11.97 15.85 -1.38
N THR A 17 -11.11 16.87 -1.38
CA THR A 17 -11.33 18.18 -2.00
C THR A 17 -10.11 18.61 -2.79
N SER A 18 -10.30 19.09 -4.01
CA SER A 18 -9.23 19.57 -4.87
C SER A 18 -9.73 20.72 -5.74
N ASP A 19 -8.94 21.78 -5.85
CA ASP A 19 -9.24 22.94 -6.71
C ASP A 19 -9.03 22.64 -8.20
N VAL A 20 -8.43 21.49 -8.51
CA VAL A 20 -8.17 21.01 -9.87
C VAL A 20 -8.55 19.54 -10.00
N LEU A 21 -8.73 19.08 -11.25
CA LEU A 21 -9.00 17.66 -11.49
C LEU A 21 -7.78 16.81 -11.11
N VAL A 22 -8.00 15.86 -10.20
CA VAL A 22 -6.99 14.91 -9.73
C VAL A 22 -7.53 13.47 -9.84
N PRO A 23 -6.65 12.46 -9.89
CA PRO A 23 -7.07 11.06 -9.79
C PRO A 23 -7.85 10.80 -8.51
N SER A 24 -8.87 9.94 -8.59
CA SER A 24 -9.70 9.56 -7.43
C SER A 24 -8.90 8.92 -6.29
N GLN A 25 -7.80 8.23 -6.62
CA GLN A 25 -6.84 7.64 -5.69
C GLN A 25 -5.42 7.68 -6.28
N ARG A 26 -4.42 7.83 -5.42
CA ARG A 26 -3.00 7.76 -5.78
C ARG A 26 -2.30 6.68 -4.96
N LEU A 27 -1.51 5.82 -5.62
CA LEU A 27 -0.63 4.87 -4.92
C LEU A 27 0.53 5.65 -4.30
N VAL A 28 0.76 5.49 -3.00
CA VAL A 28 1.80 6.22 -2.25
C VAL A 28 2.87 5.30 -1.65
N GLY A 29 2.63 4.00 -1.64
CA GLY A 29 3.59 3.02 -1.12
C GLY A 29 3.18 1.59 -1.43
N PHE A 30 4.17 0.70 -1.49
CA PHE A 30 3.94 -0.73 -1.60
C PHE A 30 5.02 -1.51 -0.86
N ALA A 31 4.68 -2.72 -0.43
CA ALA A 31 5.61 -3.67 0.14
C ALA A 31 5.35 -5.06 -0.42
N ARG A 32 6.44 -5.78 -0.72
CA ARG A 32 6.40 -7.19 -1.08
C ARG A 32 6.83 -8.01 0.10
N VAL A 33 6.01 -8.99 0.46
CA VAL A 33 6.23 -9.86 1.61
C VAL A 33 6.09 -11.32 1.18
N THR A 34 7.04 -12.13 1.62
CA THR A 34 7.00 -13.58 1.43
C THR A 34 6.36 -14.18 2.67
N LEU A 35 5.21 -14.84 2.49
CA LEU A 35 4.50 -15.51 3.57
C LEU A 35 4.56 -17.03 3.39
N ASN A 36 4.90 -17.73 4.48
CA ASN A 36 4.74 -19.17 4.56
C ASN A 36 3.26 -19.49 4.86
N PRO A 37 2.79 -20.71 4.50
CA PRO A 37 1.44 -21.14 4.88
C PRO A 37 1.22 -21.03 6.39
N GLY A 38 0.12 -20.37 6.78
CA GLY A 38 -0.26 -20.16 8.19
C GLY A 38 0.47 -19.01 8.89
N GLN A 39 1.37 -18.29 8.22
CA GLN A 39 2.01 -17.12 8.81
C GLN A 39 1.20 -15.83 8.61
N SER A 40 1.28 -14.97 9.61
CA SER A 40 0.83 -13.59 9.58
C SER A 40 2.03 -12.66 9.78
N GLN A 41 2.07 -11.55 9.05
CA GLN A 41 3.12 -10.55 9.16
C GLN A 41 2.51 -9.16 9.18
N THR A 42 2.95 -8.32 10.12
CA THR A 42 2.61 -6.89 10.15
C THR A 42 3.50 -6.14 9.16
N VAL A 43 2.89 -5.32 8.31
CA VAL A 43 3.58 -4.49 7.32
C VAL A 43 3.38 -3.03 7.67
N HIS A 44 4.49 -2.31 7.88
CA HIS A 44 4.46 -0.87 8.12
C HIS A 44 4.68 -0.12 6.80
N LEU A 45 3.70 0.70 6.41
CA LEU A 45 3.79 1.60 5.25
C LEU A 45 3.65 3.04 5.75
N SER A 46 4.60 3.89 5.36
CA SER A 46 4.62 5.31 5.74
C SER A 46 4.12 6.16 4.57
N CYS A 47 3.14 7.02 4.83
CA CYS A 47 2.70 8.02 3.88
C CYS A 47 3.40 9.35 4.20
N PRO A 48 4.27 9.88 3.33
CA PRO A 48 4.86 11.20 3.55
C PRO A 48 3.80 12.30 3.41
N PHE A 49 3.96 13.38 4.18
CA PHE A 49 3.00 14.48 4.26
C PHE A 49 2.65 15.10 2.90
N ARG A 50 3.60 15.13 1.95
CA ARG A 50 3.39 15.64 0.58
C ARG A 50 2.31 14.88 -0.21
N HIS A 51 1.96 13.68 0.22
CA HIS A 51 0.91 12.89 -0.42
C HIS A 51 -0.45 12.99 0.29
N LEU A 52 -0.50 13.66 1.44
CA LEU A 52 -1.74 13.99 2.13
C LEU A 52 -2.46 15.16 1.42
N PRO A 53 -3.80 15.19 1.50
CA PRO A 53 -4.61 16.23 0.90
C PRO A 53 -4.39 17.61 1.52
#